data_AF-A0A4R4Y4M6-F1
#
_entry.id   AF-A0A4R4Y4M6-F1
#
_cell.length_a   1.000
_cell.length_b   1.000
_cell.length_c   1.000
_cell.angle_alpha   90.00
_cell.angle_beta   90.00
_cell.angle_gamma   90.00
#
_symmetry.space_group_name_H-M   'P 1'
#
loop_
_entity.id
_entity.type
_entity.pdbx_description
1 polymer ?
#
loop_
_entity_poly.entity_id
_entity_poly.type
_entity_poly.pdbx_seq_one_letter_code
_entity_poly.pdbx_strand_id
1 'polypeptide(L)'
;MEPFLLATAFVIVAGAGAAAAVLLVRERREAAALRVRNAALTRGVDVRERELRHLAEVRLPELMESLTNPGMDVAGPLHDLTREAPAYDKALQTVMELFAGAAEGVRERSDQSAKSTLRAMMRTVQSLANEQQLAISTMQERHDDPDVLAGLLRIDHMNAQLGRRAQATAVLCGSWPGQQRSASSLSDVVRGATSRIRDYLRVNLEGTIGGAVTSRAVEPVVLTLAELLDNAARHSRPDTTVEVNFRAAHNGVAITIDDAGVAMDAEELQRAAELLSGETSVDVHRLGDPPQIGFAVAGVLAARYGFRVSVDSRSPYGGVRAVVFVPSALLTTVPADRRPEPAPAPAPSPSEATGPEPSAPATDGASTAGGLPKRSRVASRRRPGGTTGRDGAAEPAARPARETAAGLGAWQRGTRSGRAATPPDDTAPATDDEDQRR
;
A
#
# COMPACT_ATOMS: atom_id res chain seq x y z
N MET A 1 -115.69 5.39 14.95
CA MET A 1 -114.37 5.78 15.50
C MET A 1 -113.32 4.67 15.38
N GLU A 2 -113.72 3.40 15.44
CA GLU A 2 -112.88 2.20 15.21
C GLU A 2 -111.95 2.22 13.98
N PRO A 3 -112.38 2.60 12.75
CA PRO A 3 -111.51 2.47 11.56
C PRO A 3 -110.36 3.48 11.53
N PHE A 4 -110.48 4.63 12.21
CA PHE A 4 -109.43 5.65 12.27
C PHE A 4 -108.27 5.24 13.19
N LEU A 5 -108.56 4.52 14.28
CA LEU A 5 -107.54 4.03 15.22
C LEU A 5 -106.70 2.89 14.62
N LEU A 6 -107.33 2.01 13.82
CA LEU A 6 -106.61 0.96 13.10
C LEU A 6 -105.70 1.56 12.00
N ALA A 7 -106.17 2.59 11.29
CA ALA A 7 -105.38 3.28 10.28
C ALA A 7 -104.16 4.00 10.89
N THR A 8 -104.31 4.69 12.01
CA THR A 8 -103.19 5.37 12.70
C THR A 8 -102.20 4.37 13.29
N ALA A 9 -102.67 3.28 13.90
CA ALA A 9 -101.80 2.21 14.39
C ALA A 9 -101.00 1.56 13.24
N PHE A 10 -101.63 1.33 12.09
CA PHE A 10 -100.96 0.80 10.89
C PHE A 10 -99.86 1.75 10.38
N VAL A 11 -100.14 3.06 10.30
CA VAL A 11 -99.15 4.06 9.86
C VAL A 11 -97.96 4.15 10.82
N ILE A 12 -98.19 4.08 12.13
CA ILE A 12 -97.11 4.10 13.13
C ILE A 12 -96.24 2.85 13.01
N VAL A 13 -96.84 1.66 12.89
CA VAL A 13 -96.10 0.39 12.73
C VAL A 13 -95.34 0.36 11.41
N ALA A 14 -95.94 0.83 10.31
CA ALA A 14 -95.28 0.93 9.01
C ALA A 14 -94.11 1.93 9.04
N GLY A 15 -94.28 3.08 9.71
CA GLY A 15 -93.23 4.08 9.90
C GLY A 15 -92.08 3.58 10.76
N ALA A 16 -92.38 2.88 11.86
CA ALA A 16 -91.37 2.25 12.71
C ALA A 16 -90.60 1.14 11.98
N GLY A 17 -91.31 0.32 11.19
CA GLY A 17 -90.70 -0.70 10.33
C GLY A 17 -89.79 -0.10 9.25
N ALA A 18 -90.21 0.98 8.60
CA ALA A 18 -89.39 1.71 7.63
C ALA A 18 -88.15 2.33 8.29
N ALA A 19 -88.28 2.95 9.47
CA ALA A 19 -87.15 3.51 10.21
C ALA A 19 -86.16 2.42 10.65
N ALA A 20 -86.64 1.27 11.14
CA ALA A 20 -85.81 0.13 11.49
C ALA A 20 -85.08 -0.45 10.27
N ALA A 21 -85.75 -0.56 9.11
CA ALA A 21 -85.14 -1.00 7.87
C ALA A 21 -84.03 -0.02 7.40
N VAL A 22 -84.25 1.29 7.51
CA VAL A 22 -83.24 2.31 7.19
C VAL A 22 -82.02 2.20 8.12
N LEU A 23 -82.24 2.03 9.42
CA LEU A 23 -81.14 1.85 10.39
C LEU A 23 -80.34 0.57 10.12
N LEU A 24 -80.99 -0.55 9.81
CA LEU A 24 -80.32 -1.81 9.46
C LEU A 24 -79.52 -1.69 8.15
N VAL A 25 -80.05 -0.99 7.14
CA VAL A 25 -79.32 -0.73 5.89
C VAL A 25 -78.11 0.15 6.17
N ARG A 26 -78.25 1.18 7.02
CA ARG A 26 -77.14 2.06 7.41
C ARG A 26 -76.06 1.29 8.16
N GLU A 27 -76.42 0.49 9.17
CA GLU A 27 -75.49 -0.34 9.93
C GLU A 27 -74.77 -1.35 9.02
N ARG A 28 -75.49 -2.00 8.10
CA ARG A 28 -74.88 -2.90 7.11
C ARG A 28 -73.91 -2.17 6.18
N ARG A 29 -74.23 -0.94 5.75
CA ARG A 29 -73.35 -0.11 4.92
C ARG A 29 -72.10 0.32 5.69
N GLU A 30 -72.24 0.75 6.95
CA GLU A 30 -71.12 1.12 7.82
C GLU A 30 -70.23 -0.09 8.11
N ALA A 31 -70.81 -1.24 8.44
CA ALA A 31 -70.09 -2.48 8.65
C ALA A 31 -69.39 -2.98 7.36
N ALA A 32 -70.02 -2.82 6.20
CA ALA A 32 -69.39 -3.15 4.91
C ALA A 32 -68.21 -2.21 4.61
N ALA A 33 -68.38 -0.90 4.82
CA ALA A 33 -67.31 0.09 4.64
C ALA A 33 -66.12 -0.18 5.57
N LEU A 34 -66.37 -0.50 6.85
CA LEU A 34 -65.34 -0.88 7.81
C LEU A 34 -64.60 -2.15 7.40
N ARG A 35 -65.31 -3.18 6.90
CA ARG A 35 -64.67 -4.41 6.39
C ARG A 35 -63.77 -4.14 5.20
N VAL A 36 -64.22 -3.33 4.24
CA VAL A 36 -63.41 -2.95 3.07
C VAL A 36 -62.17 -2.17 3.51
N ARG A 37 -62.32 -1.22 4.43
CA ARG A 37 -61.19 -0.44 4.97
C ARG A 37 -60.21 -1.33 5.73
N ASN A 38 -60.67 -2.21 6.60
CA ASN A 38 -59.81 -3.14 7.33
C ASN A 38 -59.08 -4.09 6.37
N ALA A 39 -59.78 -4.66 5.38
CA ALA A 39 -59.15 -5.52 4.38
C ALA A 39 -58.11 -4.77 3.52
N ALA A 40 -58.31 -3.48 3.25
CA ALA A 40 -57.31 -2.65 2.58
C ALA A 40 -56.10 -2.37 3.48
N LEU A 41 -56.31 -2.10 4.77
CA LEU A 41 -55.24 -1.89 5.74
C LEU A 41 -54.41 -3.16 5.96
N THR A 42 -55.04 -4.31 6.15
CA THR A 42 -54.35 -5.61 6.32
C THR A 42 -53.50 -5.91 5.09
N ARG A 43 -54.06 -5.80 3.87
CA ARG A 43 -53.27 -5.98 2.64
C ARG A 43 -52.09 -5.02 2.54
N GLY A 44 -52.28 -3.76 2.92
CA GLY A 44 -51.19 -2.78 2.94
C GLY A 44 -50.07 -3.12 3.92
N VAL A 45 -50.40 -3.71 5.07
CA VAL A 45 -49.41 -4.23 6.02
C VAL A 45 -48.69 -5.44 5.44
N ASP A 46 -49.42 -6.41 4.89
CA ASP A 46 -48.84 -7.63 4.30
C ASP A 46 -47.90 -7.33 3.11
N VAL A 47 -48.23 -6.32 2.30
CA VAL A 47 -47.35 -5.85 1.22
C VAL A 47 -46.06 -5.28 1.80
N ARG A 48 -46.15 -4.37 2.77
CA ARG A 48 -44.97 -3.76 3.42
C ARG A 48 -44.11 -4.80 4.13
N GLU A 49 -44.70 -5.76 4.82
CA GLU A 49 -43.95 -6.83 5.49
C GLU A 49 -43.17 -7.67 4.48
N ARG A 50 -43.79 -8.03 3.35
CA ARG A 50 -43.10 -8.75 2.27
C ARG A 50 -41.98 -7.93 1.64
N GLU A 51 -42.18 -6.63 1.45
CA GLU A 51 -41.13 -5.72 0.94
C GLU A 51 -39.97 -5.57 1.91
N LEU A 52 -40.22 -5.42 3.22
CA LEU A 52 -39.15 -5.38 4.22
C LEU A 52 -38.38 -6.69 4.28
N ARG A 53 -39.08 -7.82 4.19
CA ARG A 53 -38.45 -9.13 4.15
C ARG A 53 -37.58 -9.27 2.90
N HIS A 54 -38.10 -8.92 1.73
CA HIS A 54 -37.34 -8.93 0.46
C HIS A 54 -36.15 -7.97 0.49
N LEU A 55 -36.31 -6.78 1.06
CA LEU A 55 -35.21 -5.84 1.28
C LEU A 55 -34.10 -6.48 2.13
N ALA A 56 -34.46 -7.10 3.26
CA ALA A 56 -33.51 -7.66 4.21
C ALA A 56 -32.85 -8.95 3.73
N GLU A 57 -33.60 -9.83 3.07
CA GLU A 57 -33.16 -11.18 2.71
C GLU A 57 -32.55 -11.26 1.31
N VAL A 58 -32.87 -10.32 0.41
CA VAL A 58 -32.44 -10.35 -0.99
C VAL A 58 -31.69 -9.08 -1.38
N ARG A 59 -32.34 -7.93 -1.33
CA ARG A 59 -31.80 -6.69 -1.92
C ARG A 59 -30.56 -6.16 -1.20
N LEU A 60 -30.54 -6.18 0.14
CA LEU A 60 -29.38 -5.75 0.91
C LEU A 60 -28.17 -6.70 0.74
N PRO A 61 -28.33 -8.05 0.79
CA PRO A 61 -27.26 -8.97 0.43
C PRO A 61 -26.74 -8.80 -1.00
N GLU A 62 -27.62 -8.71 -1.99
CA GLU A 62 -27.23 -8.48 -3.39
C GLU A 62 -26.51 -7.13 -3.57
N LEU A 63 -26.94 -6.08 -2.86
CA LEU A 63 -26.22 -4.82 -2.83
C LEU A 63 -24.79 -5.00 -2.29
N MET A 64 -24.61 -5.75 -1.19
CA MET A 64 -23.26 -6.06 -0.67
C MET A 64 -22.41 -6.83 -1.69
N GLU A 65 -23.01 -7.78 -2.41
CA GLU A 65 -22.31 -8.56 -3.42
C GLU A 65 -21.95 -7.70 -4.64
N SER A 66 -22.85 -6.81 -5.07
CA SER A 66 -22.61 -5.88 -6.17
C SER A 66 -21.46 -4.91 -5.90
N LEU A 67 -21.25 -4.51 -4.63
CA LEU A 67 -20.08 -3.71 -4.25
C LEU A 67 -18.76 -4.48 -4.45
N THR A 68 -18.77 -5.81 -4.32
CA THR A 68 -17.58 -6.66 -4.56
C THR A 68 -17.41 -6.98 -6.04
N ASN A 69 -18.52 -7.12 -6.77
CA ASN A 69 -18.59 -7.50 -8.18
C ASN A 69 -19.28 -6.41 -9.02
N PRO A 70 -18.53 -5.41 -9.50
CA PRO A 70 -19.09 -4.33 -10.32
C PRO A 70 -19.66 -4.90 -11.61
N GLY A 71 -20.98 -4.92 -11.75
CA GLY A 71 -21.69 -5.52 -12.89
C GLY A 71 -22.84 -6.46 -12.50
N MET A 72 -22.97 -6.81 -11.21
CA MET A 72 -24.16 -7.47 -10.70
C MET A 72 -25.33 -6.48 -10.61
N ASP A 73 -26.48 -6.85 -11.18
CA ASP A 73 -27.73 -6.10 -11.03
C ASP A 73 -28.39 -6.46 -9.70
N VAL A 74 -28.89 -5.46 -8.98
CA VAL A 74 -29.52 -5.63 -7.66
C VAL A 74 -31.03 -5.67 -7.84
N ALA A 75 -31.69 -6.66 -7.26
CA ALA A 75 -33.13 -6.83 -7.41
C ALA A 75 -33.93 -5.58 -6.98
N GLY A 76 -34.97 -5.29 -7.75
CA GLY A 76 -35.94 -4.25 -7.46
C GLY A 76 -36.96 -4.63 -6.36
N PRO A 77 -37.87 -3.71 -6.01
CA PRO A 77 -39.03 -3.99 -5.15
C PRO A 77 -39.96 -5.07 -5.73
N LEU A 78 -40.72 -5.77 -4.87
CA LEU A 78 -41.67 -6.80 -5.33
C LEU A 78 -42.96 -6.21 -5.93
N HIS A 79 -43.38 -5.03 -5.46
CA HIS A 79 -44.57 -4.31 -5.88
C HIS A 79 -44.22 -2.90 -6.34
N ASP A 80 -45.12 -2.28 -7.10
CA ASP A 80 -44.98 -0.88 -7.54
C ASP A 80 -45.30 0.09 -6.39
N LEU A 81 -44.37 0.19 -5.45
CA LEU A 81 -44.49 1.04 -4.26
C LEU A 81 -44.54 2.53 -4.60
N THR A 82 -44.06 2.93 -5.76
CA THR A 82 -44.11 4.33 -6.21
C THR A 82 -45.55 4.85 -6.32
N ARG A 83 -46.48 3.96 -6.69
CA ARG A 83 -47.91 4.27 -6.79
C ARG A 83 -48.67 3.93 -5.52
N GLU A 84 -48.38 2.77 -4.93
CA GLU A 84 -49.17 2.24 -3.81
C GLU A 84 -48.79 2.84 -2.46
N ALA A 85 -47.51 3.18 -2.26
CA ALA A 85 -46.98 3.67 -1.00
C ALA A 85 -45.71 4.53 -1.19
N PRO A 86 -45.80 5.69 -1.87
CA PRO A 86 -44.61 6.48 -2.27
C PRO A 86 -43.73 6.93 -1.09
N ALA A 87 -44.33 7.23 0.07
CA ALA A 87 -43.58 7.58 1.27
C ALA A 87 -42.76 6.40 1.82
N TYR A 88 -43.29 5.18 1.66
CA TYR A 88 -42.63 3.96 2.10
C TYR A 88 -41.54 3.53 1.13
N ASP A 89 -41.80 3.61 -0.18
CA ASP A 89 -40.79 3.44 -1.23
C ASP A 89 -39.56 4.32 -0.97
N LYS A 90 -39.80 5.63 -0.75
CA LYS A 90 -38.74 6.58 -0.43
C LYS A 90 -37.96 6.18 0.82
N ALA A 91 -38.63 5.69 1.86
CA ALA A 91 -37.96 5.24 3.08
C ALA A 91 -37.05 4.02 2.82
N LEU A 92 -37.51 3.04 2.03
CA LEU A 92 -36.69 1.88 1.65
C LEU A 92 -35.50 2.29 0.78
N GLN A 93 -35.69 3.22 -0.16
CA GLN A 93 -34.60 3.80 -0.97
C GLN A 93 -33.56 4.49 -0.07
N THR A 94 -33.99 5.29 0.90
CA THR A 94 -33.08 5.92 1.89
C THR A 94 -32.31 4.88 2.70
N VAL A 95 -32.94 3.76 3.10
CA VAL A 95 -32.24 2.66 3.80
C VAL A 95 -31.17 2.04 2.91
N MET A 96 -31.46 1.80 1.62
CA MET A 96 -30.49 1.28 0.66
C MET A 96 -29.31 2.24 0.46
N GLU A 97 -29.57 3.53 0.29
CA GLU A 97 -28.53 4.56 0.15
C GLU A 97 -27.63 4.66 1.38
N LEU A 98 -28.24 4.69 2.59
CA LEU A 98 -27.49 4.72 3.85
C LEU A 98 -26.66 3.45 4.05
N PHE A 99 -27.21 2.29 3.70
CA PHE A 99 -26.51 1.02 3.81
C PHE A 99 -25.35 0.93 2.81
N ALA A 100 -25.56 1.32 1.54
CA ALA A 100 -24.50 1.41 0.54
C ALA A 100 -23.37 2.33 1.01
N GLY A 101 -23.69 3.55 1.45
CA GLY A 101 -22.70 4.49 1.97
C GLY A 101 -21.97 4.01 3.23
N ALA A 102 -22.66 3.28 4.12
CA ALA A 102 -22.05 2.68 5.30
C ALA A 102 -21.10 1.54 4.92
N ALA A 103 -21.50 0.66 3.99
CA ALA A 103 -20.70 -0.45 3.49
C ALA A 103 -19.44 0.05 2.77
N GLU A 104 -19.58 1.02 1.85
CA GLU A 104 -18.46 1.69 1.20
C GLU A 104 -17.54 2.35 2.22
N GLY A 105 -18.10 3.05 3.21
CA GLY A 105 -17.33 3.68 4.28
C GLY A 105 -16.54 2.68 5.15
N VAL A 106 -17.10 1.50 5.44
CA VAL A 106 -16.39 0.42 6.14
C VAL A 106 -15.27 -0.14 5.27
N ARG A 107 -15.53 -0.38 3.98
CA ARG A 107 -14.52 -0.88 3.04
C ARG A 107 -13.36 0.10 2.88
N GLU A 108 -13.62 1.37 2.63
CA GLU A 108 -12.58 2.39 2.50
C GLU A 108 -11.73 2.48 3.77
N ARG A 109 -12.36 2.48 4.96
CA ARG A 109 -11.62 2.46 6.23
C ARG A 109 -10.76 1.20 6.39
N SER A 110 -11.29 0.04 6.01
CA SER A 110 -10.57 -1.23 6.05
C SER A 110 -9.37 -1.21 5.10
N ASP A 111 -9.56 -0.79 3.85
CA ASP A 111 -8.53 -0.69 2.83
C ASP A 111 -7.42 0.28 3.25
N GLN A 112 -7.78 1.43 3.83
CA GLN A 112 -6.79 2.37 4.34
C GLN A 112 -6.06 1.86 5.57
N SER A 113 -6.75 1.16 6.48
CA SER A 113 -6.11 0.50 7.62
C SER A 113 -5.11 -0.56 7.15
N ALA A 114 -5.49 -1.41 6.19
CA ALA A 114 -4.64 -2.44 5.58
C ALA A 114 -3.43 -1.81 4.87
N LYS A 115 -3.65 -0.81 4.02
CA LYS A 115 -2.58 -0.04 3.35
C LYS A 115 -1.63 0.60 4.36
N SER A 116 -2.15 1.22 5.43
CA SER A 116 -1.32 1.84 6.46
C SER A 116 -0.45 0.84 7.22
N THR A 117 -1.01 -0.33 7.55
CA THR A 117 -0.33 -1.42 8.24
C THR A 117 0.76 -2.02 7.34
N LEU A 118 0.41 -2.35 6.09
CA LEU A 118 1.35 -2.88 5.10
C LEU A 118 2.48 -1.88 4.82
N ARG A 119 2.16 -0.60 4.68
CA ARG A 119 3.16 0.48 4.57
C ARG A 119 4.13 0.49 5.74
N ALA A 120 3.63 0.36 6.97
CA ALA A 120 4.48 0.35 8.16
C ALA A 120 5.42 -0.87 8.15
N MET A 121 4.89 -2.05 7.87
CA MET A 121 5.67 -3.30 7.77
C MET A 121 6.75 -3.21 6.68
N MET A 122 6.40 -2.73 5.48
CA MET A 122 7.36 -2.59 4.38
C MET A 122 8.46 -1.56 4.68
N ARG A 123 8.15 -0.48 5.40
CA ARG A 123 9.16 0.47 5.88
C ARG A 123 10.14 -0.17 6.86
N THR A 124 9.66 -1.06 7.74
CA THR A 124 10.53 -1.83 8.63
C THR A 124 11.45 -2.76 7.84
N VAL A 125 10.92 -3.49 6.86
CA VAL A 125 11.73 -4.34 5.97
C VAL A 125 12.78 -3.52 5.21
N GLN A 126 12.41 -2.33 4.71
CA GLN A 126 13.36 -1.43 4.06
C GLN A 126 14.48 -0.96 5.01
N SER A 127 14.16 -0.63 6.26
CA SER A 127 15.16 -0.24 7.26
C SER A 127 16.15 -1.36 7.51
N LEU A 128 15.64 -2.58 7.71
CA LEU A 128 16.47 -3.77 7.91
C LEU A 128 17.35 -4.06 6.69
N ALA A 129 16.82 -3.91 5.47
CA ALA A 129 17.62 -4.06 4.26
C ALA A 129 18.75 -3.02 4.18
N ASN A 130 18.49 -1.77 4.57
CA ASN A 130 19.54 -0.74 4.63
C ASN A 130 20.60 -1.04 5.70
N GLU A 131 20.21 -1.56 6.86
CA GLU A 131 21.14 -1.99 7.90
C GLU A 131 22.01 -3.17 7.44
N GLN A 132 21.41 -4.14 6.75
CA GLN A 132 22.13 -5.26 6.14
C GLN A 132 23.12 -4.78 5.07
N GLN A 133 22.73 -3.78 4.26
CA GLN A 133 23.62 -3.18 3.28
C GLN A 133 24.90 -2.64 3.93
N LEU A 134 24.75 -1.88 5.03
CA LEU A 134 25.89 -1.32 5.76
C LEU A 134 26.78 -2.41 6.36
N ALA A 135 26.19 -3.47 6.91
CA ALA A 135 26.92 -4.61 7.45
C ALA A 135 27.71 -5.34 6.36
N ILE A 136 27.11 -5.56 5.18
CA ILE A 136 27.76 -6.18 4.02
C ILE A 136 28.92 -5.31 3.53
N SER A 137 28.72 -4.00 3.38
CA SER A 137 29.80 -3.07 2.98
C SER A 137 30.95 -3.07 3.99
N THR A 138 30.65 -3.10 5.29
CA THR A 138 31.68 -3.22 6.34
C THR A 138 32.45 -4.54 6.24
N MET A 139 31.81 -5.64 5.83
CA MET A 139 32.50 -6.91 5.59
C MET A 139 33.36 -6.85 4.33
N GLN A 140 32.88 -6.24 3.26
CA GLN A 140 33.65 -6.05 2.02
C GLN A 140 34.92 -5.24 2.27
N GLU A 141 34.86 -4.19 3.10
CA GLU A 141 36.03 -3.37 3.45
C GLU A 141 37.06 -4.10 4.32
N ARG A 142 36.66 -5.16 5.03
CA ARG A 142 37.52 -5.92 5.96
C ARG A 142 38.13 -7.17 5.35
N HIS A 143 37.69 -7.59 4.17
CA HIS A 143 38.05 -8.86 3.57
C HIS A 143 38.48 -8.68 2.11
N ASP A 144 39.69 -9.11 1.78
CA ASP A 144 40.25 -9.07 0.43
C ASP A 144 40.20 -10.43 -0.30
N ASP A 145 39.67 -11.47 0.34
CA ASP A 145 39.55 -12.82 -0.23
C ASP A 145 38.49 -12.83 -1.37
N PRO A 146 38.88 -13.19 -2.61
CA PRO A 146 37.98 -13.22 -3.76
C PRO A 146 36.74 -14.11 -3.57
N ASP A 147 36.87 -15.25 -2.89
CA ASP A 147 35.75 -16.18 -2.68
C ASP A 147 34.74 -15.61 -1.67
N VAL A 148 35.26 -14.93 -0.63
CA VAL A 148 34.43 -14.20 0.34
C VAL A 148 33.72 -13.04 -0.35
N LEU A 149 34.43 -12.27 -1.17
CA LEU A 149 33.86 -11.13 -1.88
C LEU A 149 32.79 -11.56 -2.89
N ALA A 150 32.99 -12.66 -3.62
CA ALA A 150 31.98 -13.23 -4.52
C ALA A 150 30.69 -13.62 -3.75
N GLY A 151 30.85 -14.24 -2.57
CA GLY A 151 29.74 -14.54 -1.67
C GLY A 151 29.02 -13.28 -1.18
N LEU A 152 29.77 -12.25 -0.75
CA LEU A 152 29.21 -10.98 -0.27
C LEU A 152 28.48 -10.23 -1.39
N LEU A 153 28.99 -10.22 -2.61
CA LEU A 153 28.32 -9.61 -3.77
C LEU A 153 26.96 -10.26 -4.06
N ARG A 154 26.87 -11.60 -3.93
CA ARG A 154 25.58 -12.31 -4.07
C ARG A 154 24.59 -11.92 -2.98
N ILE A 155 25.04 -11.81 -1.73
CA ILE A 155 24.19 -11.41 -0.59
C ILE A 155 23.75 -9.96 -0.75
N ASP A 156 24.66 -9.06 -1.12
CA ASP A 156 24.40 -7.65 -1.42
C ASP A 156 23.27 -7.51 -2.45
N HIS A 157 23.36 -8.28 -3.52
CA HIS A 157 22.37 -8.26 -4.58
C HIS A 157 21.00 -8.79 -4.12
N MET A 158 20.97 -9.84 -3.30
CA MET A 158 19.72 -10.33 -2.69
C MET A 158 19.10 -9.30 -1.75
N ASN A 159 19.93 -8.58 -0.99
CA ASN A 159 19.50 -7.51 -0.10
C ASN A 159 18.93 -6.32 -0.89
N ALA A 160 19.58 -5.93 -1.99
CA ALA A 160 19.07 -4.90 -2.91
C ALA A 160 17.71 -5.29 -3.53
N GLN A 161 17.53 -6.56 -3.89
CA GLN A 161 16.24 -7.09 -4.36
C GLN A 161 15.15 -7.01 -3.28
N LEU A 162 15.47 -7.40 -2.04
CA LEU A 162 14.54 -7.34 -0.91
C LEU A 162 14.12 -5.89 -0.62
N GLY A 163 15.10 -4.98 -0.56
CA GLY A 163 14.85 -3.56 -0.39
C GLY A 163 13.93 -3.02 -1.50
N ARG A 164 14.24 -3.28 -2.77
CA ARG A 164 13.36 -2.86 -3.88
C ARG A 164 11.93 -3.35 -3.70
N ARG A 165 11.74 -4.64 -3.39
CA ARG A 165 10.39 -5.23 -3.24
C ARG A 165 9.62 -4.61 -2.08
N ALA A 166 10.29 -4.32 -0.96
CA ALA A 166 9.68 -3.60 0.16
C ALA A 166 9.31 -2.16 -0.24
N GLN A 167 10.22 -1.45 -0.92
CA GLN A 167 10.00 -0.09 -1.40
C GLN A 167 8.83 0.00 -2.39
N ALA A 168 8.78 -0.88 -3.39
CA ALA A 168 7.72 -0.95 -4.39
C ALA A 168 6.34 -1.15 -3.73
N THR A 169 6.23 -2.13 -2.82
CA THR A 169 5.00 -2.38 -2.06
C THR A 169 4.62 -1.19 -1.18
N ALA A 170 5.59 -0.56 -0.51
CA ALA A 170 5.33 0.64 0.29
C ALA A 170 4.78 1.80 -0.55
N VAL A 171 5.28 1.98 -1.78
CA VAL A 171 4.81 3.01 -2.73
C VAL A 171 3.34 2.79 -3.10
N LEU A 172 2.93 1.54 -3.38
CA LEU A 172 1.51 1.21 -3.61
C LEU A 172 0.63 1.54 -2.40
N CYS A 173 1.17 1.42 -1.20
CA CYS A 173 0.50 1.82 0.04
C CYS A 173 0.62 3.33 0.33
N GLY A 174 0.94 4.14 -0.68
CA GLY A 174 1.04 5.60 -0.60
C GLY A 174 2.36 6.13 -0.01
N SER A 175 3.37 5.29 0.21
CA SER A 175 4.68 5.77 0.66
C SER A 175 5.42 6.54 -0.42
N TRP A 176 6.38 7.34 0.01
CA TRP A 176 7.34 7.99 -0.85
C TRP A 176 8.53 7.05 -1.11
N PRO A 177 9.12 7.05 -2.31
CA PRO A 177 10.32 6.29 -2.63
C PRO A 177 11.52 6.93 -1.94
N GLY A 178 11.69 6.61 -0.64
CA GLY A 178 12.92 6.80 0.12
C GLY A 178 13.70 8.11 -0.07
N GLN A 179 15.01 7.98 0.09
CA GLN A 179 15.97 9.07 0.23
C GLN A 179 16.24 9.77 -1.11
N GLN A 180 16.25 11.10 -1.08
CA GLN A 180 16.60 11.91 -2.24
C GLN A 180 18.06 11.66 -2.62
N ARG A 181 18.30 11.18 -3.84
CA ARG A 181 19.65 10.97 -4.38
C ARG A 181 20.19 12.25 -5.00
N SER A 182 21.51 12.34 -5.18
CA SER A 182 22.10 13.37 -6.04
C SER A 182 21.60 13.21 -7.47
N ALA A 183 21.55 14.31 -8.22
CA ALA A 183 21.31 14.25 -9.65
C ALA A 183 22.30 13.27 -10.31
N SER A 184 21.81 12.43 -11.21
CA SER A 184 22.55 11.28 -11.75
C SER A 184 22.37 11.21 -13.25
N SER A 185 23.40 10.78 -13.99
CA SER A 185 23.28 10.60 -15.44
C SER A 185 22.17 9.60 -15.79
N LEU A 186 21.59 9.70 -16.98
CA LEU A 186 20.59 8.72 -17.42
C LEU A 186 21.15 7.29 -17.47
N SER A 187 22.43 7.13 -17.83
CA SER A 187 23.13 5.85 -17.78
C SER A 187 23.27 5.31 -16.36
N ASP A 188 23.58 6.16 -15.37
CA ASP A 188 23.67 5.75 -13.96
C ASP A 188 22.30 5.41 -13.37
N VAL A 189 21.25 6.10 -13.80
CA VAL A 189 19.86 5.77 -13.44
C VAL A 189 19.49 4.39 -13.94
N VAL A 190 19.78 4.06 -15.21
CA VAL A 190 19.55 2.71 -15.76
C VAL A 190 20.41 1.68 -15.03
N ARG A 191 21.71 1.93 -14.84
CA ARG A 191 22.60 1.01 -14.08
C ARG A 191 22.12 0.77 -12.67
N GLY A 192 21.66 1.81 -11.98
CA GLY A 192 21.09 1.73 -10.64
C GLY A 192 19.77 0.97 -10.57
N ALA A 193 19.02 0.89 -11.68
CA ALA A 193 17.85 0.05 -11.82
C ALA A 193 18.24 -1.41 -12.10
N THR A 194 19.17 -1.63 -13.04
CA THR A 194 19.71 -2.95 -13.40
C THR A 194 20.32 -3.66 -12.21
N SER A 195 21.08 -2.96 -11.35
CA SER A 195 21.71 -3.57 -10.17
C SER A 195 20.73 -4.13 -9.13
N ARG A 196 19.45 -3.73 -9.21
CA ARG A 196 18.41 -4.19 -8.29
C ARG A 196 17.72 -5.45 -8.81
N ILE A 197 17.77 -5.80 -10.09
CA ILE A 197 16.98 -6.92 -10.64
C ILE A 197 17.76 -8.24 -10.61
N ARG A 198 17.06 -9.38 -10.50
CA ARG A 198 17.71 -10.70 -10.39
C ARG A 198 18.60 -11.01 -11.59
N ASP A 199 18.07 -10.77 -12.78
CA ASP A 199 18.70 -11.13 -14.05
C ASP A 199 19.49 -9.94 -14.63
N TYR A 200 20.21 -9.20 -13.77
CA TYR A 200 20.93 -7.98 -14.13
C TYR A 200 21.95 -8.17 -15.26
N LEU A 201 22.53 -9.36 -15.39
CA LEU A 201 23.48 -9.72 -16.46
C LEU A 201 22.84 -9.80 -17.85
N ARG A 202 21.51 -9.91 -17.92
CA ARG A 202 20.77 -9.98 -19.19
C ARG A 202 20.40 -8.62 -19.75
N VAL A 203 20.67 -7.53 -19.02
CA VAL A 203 20.33 -6.17 -19.44
C VAL A 203 21.50 -5.57 -20.21
N ASN A 204 21.28 -5.25 -21.49
CA ASN A 204 22.25 -4.56 -22.32
C ASN A 204 21.84 -3.09 -22.47
N LEU A 205 22.70 -2.16 -22.03
CA LEU A 205 22.47 -0.72 -22.21
C LEU A 205 23.22 -0.26 -23.45
N GLU A 206 22.46 0.13 -24.47
CA GLU A 206 22.99 0.63 -25.74
C GLU A 206 22.96 2.16 -25.80
N GLY A 207 24.10 2.70 -26.23
CA GLY A 207 24.28 4.13 -26.40
C GLY A 207 24.43 4.91 -25.09
N THR A 208 24.71 6.19 -25.24
CA THR A 208 24.70 7.15 -24.15
C THR A 208 24.02 8.42 -24.65
N ILE A 209 23.36 9.12 -23.74
CA ILE A 209 22.76 10.42 -24.04
C ILE A 209 23.19 11.41 -22.96
N GLY A 210 23.48 12.64 -23.38
CA GLY A 210 23.79 13.73 -22.47
C GLY A 210 22.58 14.08 -21.61
N GLY A 211 22.84 14.43 -20.35
CA GLY A 211 21.83 14.85 -19.38
C GLY A 211 21.78 13.98 -18.14
N ALA A 212 21.24 14.55 -17.08
CA ALA A 212 21.05 13.89 -15.79
C ALA A 212 19.62 14.06 -15.31
N VAL A 213 19.13 13.08 -14.57
CA VAL A 213 17.85 13.18 -13.87
C VAL A 213 18.06 13.99 -12.59
N THR A 214 17.17 14.95 -12.36
CA THR A 214 17.19 15.79 -11.14
C THR A 214 17.05 14.96 -9.87
N SER A 215 17.69 15.40 -8.79
CA SER A 215 17.73 14.70 -7.49
C SER A 215 16.37 14.17 -7.00
N ARG A 216 15.29 14.93 -7.20
CA ARG A 216 13.93 14.56 -6.78
C ARG A 216 13.30 13.42 -7.58
N ALA A 217 13.81 13.15 -8.79
CA ALA A 217 13.24 12.19 -9.73
C ALA A 217 14.12 10.95 -9.94
N VAL A 218 15.38 10.95 -9.48
CA VAL A 218 16.29 9.80 -9.63
C VAL A 218 15.69 8.53 -9.05
N GLU A 219 15.35 8.52 -7.76
CA GLU A 219 14.85 7.30 -7.10
C GLU A 219 13.52 6.80 -7.68
N PRO A 220 12.51 7.66 -7.95
CA PRO A 220 11.29 7.25 -8.67
C PRO A 220 11.58 6.61 -10.03
N VAL A 221 12.44 7.22 -10.86
CA VAL A 221 12.76 6.69 -12.19
C VAL A 221 13.54 5.38 -12.08
N VAL A 222 14.50 5.27 -11.16
CA VAL A 222 15.24 4.02 -10.89
C VAL A 222 14.28 2.90 -10.48
N LEU A 223 13.33 3.19 -9.59
CA LEU A 223 12.37 2.19 -9.12
C LEU A 223 11.43 1.75 -10.26
N THR A 224 10.91 2.69 -11.06
CA THR A 224 10.12 2.37 -12.24
C THR A 224 10.90 1.51 -13.24
N LEU A 225 12.11 1.90 -13.61
CA LEU A 225 12.94 1.14 -14.52
C LEU A 225 13.25 -0.26 -13.96
N ALA A 226 13.51 -0.37 -12.66
CA ALA A 226 13.79 -1.68 -12.05
C ALA A 226 12.58 -2.61 -12.13
N GLU A 227 11.35 -2.12 -11.92
CA GLU A 227 10.14 -2.94 -12.08
C GLU A 227 9.89 -3.32 -13.55
N LEU A 228 10.17 -2.42 -14.51
CA LEU A 228 10.03 -2.73 -15.94
C LEU A 228 11.09 -3.72 -16.43
N LEU A 229 12.35 -3.56 -16.02
CA LEU A 229 13.45 -4.47 -16.38
C LEU A 229 13.24 -5.86 -15.77
N ASP A 230 12.77 -5.94 -14.52
CA ASP A 230 12.44 -7.20 -13.86
C ASP A 230 11.28 -7.91 -14.58
N ASN A 231 10.27 -7.16 -15.03
CA ASN A 231 9.18 -7.71 -15.85
C ASN A 231 9.68 -8.20 -17.21
N ALA A 232 10.46 -7.40 -17.93
CA ALA A 232 11.01 -7.74 -19.24
C ALA A 232 11.87 -9.02 -19.17
N ALA A 233 12.75 -9.12 -18.16
CA ALA A 233 13.61 -10.28 -17.98
C ALA A 233 12.84 -11.55 -17.64
N ARG A 234 11.77 -11.46 -16.82
CA ARG A 234 10.93 -12.61 -16.43
C ARG A 234 10.09 -13.17 -17.58
N HIS A 235 9.59 -12.31 -18.47
CA HIS A 235 8.74 -12.72 -19.59
C HIS A 235 9.53 -13.02 -20.87
N SER A 236 10.82 -12.70 -20.88
CA SER A 236 11.77 -13.07 -21.94
C SER A 236 12.31 -14.48 -21.75
N ARG A 237 12.65 -15.15 -22.86
CA ARG A 237 13.30 -16.47 -22.81
C ARG A 237 14.66 -16.40 -22.08
N PRO A 238 15.09 -17.42 -21.34
CA PRO A 238 16.32 -17.36 -20.54
C PRO A 238 17.60 -17.05 -21.33
N ASP A 239 17.63 -17.38 -22.62
CA ASP A 239 18.74 -17.20 -23.56
C ASP A 239 18.76 -15.84 -24.28
N THR A 240 17.78 -14.96 -24.03
CA THR A 240 17.70 -13.63 -24.64
C THR A 240 18.09 -12.52 -23.68
N THR A 241 18.54 -11.40 -24.25
CA THR A 241 18.85 -10.16 -23.54
C THR A 241 17.66 -9.19 -23.56
N VAL A 242 17.63 -8.29 -22.59
CA VAL A 242 16.73 -7.12 -22.55
C VAL A 242 17.54 -5.91 -22.95
N GLU A 243 17.13 -5.23 -24.00
CA GLU A 243 17.85 -4.07 -24.53
C GLU A 243 17.27 -2.77 -24.00
N VAL A 244 18.15 -1.89 -23.53
CA VAL A 244 17.80 -0.55 -23.05
C VAL A 244 18.47 0.47 -23.95
N ASN A 245 17.68 1.40 -24.46
CA ASN A 245 18.13 2.41 -25.42
C ASN A 245 17.63 3.80 -25.00
N PHE A 246 18.38 4.84 -25.36
CA PHE A 246 17.99 6.23 -25.15
C PHE A 246 17.62 6.90 -26.46
N ARG A 247 16.52 7.65 -26.47
CA ARG A 247 16.11 8.48 -27.61
C ARG A 247 15.81 9.90 -27.16
N ALA A 248 16.48 10.87 -27.79
CA ALA A 248 16.13 12.27 -27.63
C ALA A 248 14.72 12.51 -28.19
N ALA A 249 13.91 13.24 -27.45
CA ALA A 249 12.58 13.66 -27.85
C ALA A 249 12.46 15.18 -27.74
N HIS A 250 11.47 15.77 -28.40
CA HIS A 250 11.33 17.23 -28.51
C HIS A 250 11.34 17.97 -27.15
N ASN A 251 10.82 17.33 -26.09
CA ASN A 251 10.68 17.91 -24.75
C ASN A 251 11.17 16.98 -23.62
N GLY A 252 12.18 16.14 -23.90
CA GLY A 252 12.76 15.26 -22.90
C GLY A 252 13.57 14.11 -23.50
N VAL A 253 13.67 13.03 -22.75
CA VAL A 253 14.33 11.79 -23.17
C VAL A 253 13.39 10.62 -22.99
N ALA A 254 13.30 9.76 -24.01
CA ALA A 254 12.65 8.47 -23.91
C ALA A 254 13.70 7.39 -23.62
N ILE A 255 13.43 6.57 -22.60
CA ILE A 255 14.17 5.36 -22.30
C ILE A 255 13.32 4.20 -22.79
N THR A 256 13.80 3.46 -23.79
CA THR A 256 13.09 2.31 -24.35
C THR A 256 13.69 1.02 -23.80
N ILE A 257 12.84 0.09 -23.37
CA ILE A 257 13.19 -1.25 -22.90
C ILE A 257 12.53 -2.23 -23.85
N ASP A 258 13.33 -2.97 -24.61
CA ASP A 258 12.89 -3.96 -25.58
C ASP A 258 13.17 -5.37 -25.05
N ASP A 259 12.12 -6.18 -24.98
CA ASP A 259 12.21 -7.58 -24.56
C ASP A 259 11.96 -8.54 -25.75
N ALA A 260 12.38 -9.79 -25.58
CA ALA A 260 12.17 -10.87 -26.55
C ALA A 260 11.19 -11.92 -25.97
N GLY A 261 10.17 -11.44 -25.27
CA GLY A 261 9.17 -12.24 -24.60
C GLY A 261 7.90 -12.48 -25.41
N VAL A 262 6.85 -12.92 -24.70
CA VAL A 262 5.51 -13.08 -25.26
C VAL A 262 4.86 -11.70 -25.40
N ALA A 263 4.31 -11.40 -26.58
CA ALA A 263 3.55 -10.19 -26.79
C ALA A 263 2.23 -10.22 -26.00
N MET A 264 1.80 -9.06 -25.50
CA MET A 264 0.51 -8.90 -24.83
C MET A 264 -0.65 -8.93 -25.83
N ASP A 265 -1.77 -9.51 -25.43
CA ASP A 265 -3.04 -9.37 -26.15
C ASP A 265 -3.70 -8.00 -25.91
N ALA A 266 -4.85 -7.76 -26.55
CA ALA A 266 -5.53 -6.47 -26.47
C ALA A 266 -6.09 -6.17 -25.07
N GLU A 267 -6.54 -7.18 -24.33
CA GLU A 267 -7.09 -7.02 -22.98
C GLU A 267 -5.96 -6.76 -21.98
N GLU A 268 -4.84 -7.47 -22.12
CA GLU A 268 -3.63 -7.28 -21.35
C GLU A 268 -3.02 -5.88 -21.57
N LEU A 269 -2.96 -5.42 -22.82
CA LEU A 269 -2.50 -4.06 -23.15
C LEU A 269 -3.40 -2.98 -22.52
N GLN A 270 -4.72 -3.16 -22.61
CA GLN A 270 -5.67 -2.23 -22.01
C GLN A 270 -5.49 -2.17 -20.48
N ARG A 271 -5.40 -3.33 -19.82
CA ARG A 271 -5.15 -3.41 -18.38
C ARG A 271 -3.81 -2.80 -17.98
N ALA A 272 -2.76 -3.04 -18.77
CA ALA A 272 -1.45 -2.45 -18.53
C ALA A 272 -1.48 -0.92 -18.68
N ALA A 273 -2.16 -0.40 -19.71
CA ALA A 273 -2.33 1.04 -19.93
C ALA A 273 -3.08 1.70 -18.77
N GLU A 274 -4.16 1.08 -18.27
CA GLU A 274 -4.90 1.56 -17.11
C GLU A 274 -4.00 1.64 -15.86
N LEU A 275 -3.23 0.59 -15.57
CA LEU A 275 -2.29 0.59 -14.44
C LEU A 275 -1.18 1.63 -14.58
N LEU A 276 -0.63 1.81 -15.79
CA LEU A 276 0.45 2.74 -16.07
C LEU A 276 0.01 4.21 -16.11
N SER A 277 -1.28 4.48 -16.34
CA SER A 277 -1.84 5.84 -16.30
C SER A 277 -1.68 6.50 -14.92
N GLY A 278 -1.76 5.69 -13.85
CA GLY A 278 -1.77 6.17 -12.46
C GLY A 278 -3.03 6.97 -12.09
N GLU A 279 -4.07 7.01 -12.94
CA GLU A 279 -5.32 7.73 -12.70
C GLU A 279 -6.26 6.96 -11.77
N THR A 280 -6.25 5.63 -11.85
CA THR A 280 -7.08 4.75 -11.02
C THR A 280 -6.38 4.46 -9.70
N SER A 281 -7.11 4.60 -8.58
CA SER A 281 -6.61 4.16 -7.28
C SER A 281 -6.30 2.65 -7.34
N VAL A 282 -5.04 2.28 -7.13
CA VAL A 282 -4.63 0.87 -7.19
C VAL A 282 -5.35 0.10 -6.07
N ASP A 283 -6.27 -0.77 -6.48
CA ASP A 283 -6.84 -1.79 -5.63
C ASP A 283 -5.86 -2.98 -5.60
N VAL A 284 -5.24 -3.18 -4.44
CA VAL A 284 -4.25 -4.24 -4.23
C VAL A 284 -4.88 -5.62 -4.45
N HIS A 285 -6.19 -5.78 -4.25
CA HIS A 285 -6.91 -7.02 -4.49
C HIS A 285 -7.07 -7.35 -5.98
N ARG A 286 -6.92 -6.36 -6.87
CA ARG A 286 -7.04 -6.54 -8.33
C ARG A 286 -5.69 -6.82 -9.02
N LEU A 287 -4.61 -6.93 -8.26
CA LEU A 287 -3.27 -7.21 -8.81
C LEU A 287 -2.98 -8.70 -9.03
N GLY A 288 -3.95 -9.58 -8.78
CA GLY A 288 -3.82 -11.03 -8.96
C GLY A 288 -3.17 -11.75 -7.77
N ASP A 289 -3.05 -13.07 -7.89
CA ASP A 289 -2.40 -13.96 -6.90
C ASP A 289 -1.35 -14.85 -7.61
N PRO A 290 -0.04 -14.60 -7.43
CA PRO A 290 0.57 -13.56 -6.60
C PRO A 290 0.45 -12.14 -7.20
N PRO A 291 0.49 -11.06 -6.39
CA PRO A 291 0.29 -9.69 -6.87
C PRO A 291 1.34 -9.22 -7.87
N GLN A 292 0.89 -8.81 -9.06
CA GLN A 292 1.72 -8.21 -10.11
C GLN A 292 1.82 -6.70 -9.92
N ILE A 293 2.72 -6.28 -9.03
CA ILE A 293 2.83 -4.88 -8.60
C ILE A 293 3.55 -3.94 -9.59
N GLY A 294 4.30 -4.46 -10.56
CA GLY A 294 5.27 -3.69 -11.34
C GLY A 294 4.69 -2.48 -12.09
N PHE A 295 3.67 -2.71 -12.93
CA PHE A 295 3.01 -1.62 -13.67
C PHE A 295 2.24 -0.66 -12.77
N ALA A 296 1.59 -1.16 -11.72
CA ALA A 296 0.91 -0.31 -10.75
C ALA A 296 1.88 0.64 -10.04
N VAL A 297 3.06 0.15 -9.65
CA VAL A 297 4.12 0.97 -9.04
C VAL A 297 4.62 2.01 -10.05
N ALA A 298 4.89 1.59 -11.29
CA ALA A 298 5.33 2.49 -12.35
C ALA A 298 4.32 3.62 -12.60
N GLY A 299 3.03 3.32 -12.69
CA GLY A 299 1.96 4.30 -12.88
C GLY A 299 1.81 5.27 -11.71
N VAL A 300 1.82 4.77 -10.47
CA VAL A 300 1.77 5.63 -9.27
C VAL A 300 2.94 6.61 -9.23
N LEU A 301 4.14 6.17 -9.60
CA LEU A 301 5.33 7.03 -9.63
C LEU A 301 5.28 8.01 -10.81
N ALA A 302 4.85 7.55 -11.98
CA ALA A 302 4.69 8.39 -13.17
C ALA A 302 3.74 9.56 -12.91
N ALA A 303 2.52 9.26 -12.43
CA ALA A 303 1.51 10.25 -12.08
C ALA A 303 2.00 11.24 -11.00
N ARG A 304 2.70 10.75 -9.98
CA ARG A 304 3.17 11.59 -8.87
C ARG A 304 4.33 12.51 -9.25
N TYR A 305 5.27 12.04 -10.06
CA TYR A 305 6.51 12.78 -10.37
C TYR A 305 6.49 13.47 -11.74
N GLY A 306 5.50 13.19 -12.58
CA GLY A 306 5.26 13.86 -13.85
C GLY A 306 6.07 13.31 -15.03
N PHE A 307 6.59 12.08 -14.94
CA PHE A 307 7.07 11.34 -16.11
C PHE A 307 5.97 10.43 -16.65
N ARG A 308 6.16 9.83 -17.83
CA ARG A 308 5.17 8.91 -18.43
C ARG A 308 5.77 7.53 -18.68
N VAL A 309 4.93 6.51 -18.64
CA VAL A 309 5.28 5.13 -18.95
C VAL A 309 4.23 4.54 -19.88
N SER A 310 4.64 3.86 -20.96
CA SER A 310 3.74 3.15 -21.86
C SER A 310 4.33 1.82 -22.33
N VAL A 311 3.46 0.91 -22.77
CA VAL A 311 3.80 -0.40 -23.34
C VAL A 311 3.02 -0.67 -24.65
N ASP A 312 2.62 0.40 -25.33
CA ASP A 312 1.74 0.39 -26.52
C ASP A 312 2.41 -0.12 -27.81
N SER A 313 3.71 -0.39 -27.76
CA SER A 313 4.53 -0.68 -28.92
C SER A 313 5.09 -2.09 -28.85
N ARG A 314 5.24 -2.74 -30.00
CA ARG A 314 5.93 -4.03 -30.10
C ARG A 314 7.44 -3.85 -30.12
N SER A 315 8.12 -4.75 -29.42
CA SER A 315 9.58 -4.86 -29.49
C SER A 315 10.00 -5.36 -30.89
N PRO A 316 11.16 -4.91 -31.42
CA PRO A 316 11.76 -5.47 -32.63
C PRO A 316 12.01 -6.98 -32.52
N TYR A 317 12.11 -7.51 -31.29
CA TYR A 317 12.36 -8.91 -30.98
C TYR A 317 11.08 -9.74 -30.80
N GLY A 318 9.91 -9.15 -31.10
CA GLY A 318 8.60 -9.83 -31.08
C GLY A 318 7.88 -9.80 -29.74
N GLY A 319 8.54 -9.31 -28.68
CA GLY A 319 7.95 -9.13 -27.36
C GLY A 319 7.37 -7.72 -27.14
N VAL A 320 7.51 -7.20 -25.92
CA VAL A 320 6.95 -5.91 -25.50
C VAL A 320 8.03 -4.83 -25.47
N ARG A 321 7.68 -3.62 -25.94
CA ARG A 321 8.49 -2.41 -25.75
C ARG A 321 7.88 -1.54 -24.67
N ALA A 322 8.57 -1.39 -23.55
CA ALA A 322 8.23 -0.39 -22.54
C ALA A 322 8.97 0.93 -22.82
N VAL A 323 8.29 2.06 -22.66
CA VAL A 323 8.86 3.40 -22.87
C VAL A 323 8.66 4.24 -21.62
N VAL A 324 9.76 4.71 -21.03
CA VAL A 324 9.73 5.70 -19.95
C VAL A 324 10.13 7.05 -20.53
N PHE A 325 9.17 7.97 -20.61
CA PHE A 325 9.41 9.33 -21.09
C PHE A 325 9.66 10.28 -19.91
N VAL A 326 10.90 10.78 -19.83
CA VAL A 326 11.35 11.74 -18.81
C VAL A 326 11.35 13.15 -19.41
N PRO A 327 10.42 14.04 -19.02
CA PRO A 327 10.36 15.39 -19.57
C PRO A 327 11.54 16.25 -19.12
N SER A 328 11.87 17.28 -19.91
CA SER A 328 12.97 18.21 -19.62
C SER A 328 12.90 18.85 -18.23
N ALA A 329 11.70 19.02 -17.65
CA ALA A 329 11.51 19.53 -16.29
C ALA A 329 12.05 18.60 -15.17
N LEU A 330 12.32 17.33 -15.49
CA LEU A 330 12.97 16.35 -14.61
C LEU A 330 14.44 16.13 -14.96
N LEU A 331 14.93 16.78 -16.03
CA LEU A 331 16.31 16.68 -16.50
C LEU A 331 17.11 17.92 -16.09
N THR A 332 18.40 17.73 -15.94
CA THR A 332 19.41 18.76 -15.65
C THR A 332 20.68 18.43 -16.44
N THR A 333 21.62 19.38 -16.52
CA THR A 333 22.95 19.08 -17.03
C THR A 333 23.65 18.09 -16.09
N VAL A 334 24.45 17.19 -16.66
CA VAL A 334 25.25 16.21 -15.91
C VAL A 334 26.04 16.97 -14.83
N PRO A 335 25.90 16.63 -13.54
CA PRO A 335 26.81 17.15 -12.54
C PRO A 335 28.21 16.77 -12.99
N ALA A 336 29.07 17.75 -13.26
CA ALA A 336 30.50 17.46 -13.39
C ALA A 336 30.89 16.64 -12.16
N ASP A 337 31.53 15.49 -12.36
CA ASP A 337 32.00 14.61 -11.29
C ASP A 337 32.62 15.46 -10.18
N ARG A 338 31.84 15.72 -9.12
CA ARG A 338 32.39 16.19 -7.86
C ARG A 338 33.02 14.96 -7.26
N ARG A 339 34.24 14.65 -7.73
CA ARG A 339 35.25 14.03 -6.88
C ARG A 339 35.15 14.74 -5.52
N PRO A 340 35.01 14.03 -4.39
CA PRO A 340 34.90 14.68 -3.10
C PRO A 340 36.12 15.61 -2.96
N GLU A 341 35.86 16.91 -3.00
CA GLU A 341 36.88 17.91 -2.77
C GLU A 341 37.35 17.67 -1.33
N PRO A 342 38.66 17.42 -1.10
CA PRO A 342 39.15 17.26 0.26
C PRO A 342 38.76 18.51 1.04
N ALA A 343 38.10 18.31 2.18
CA ALA A 343 37.72 19.40 3.06
C ALA A 343 38.95 20.32 3.26
N PRO A 344 38.81 21.65 3.12
CA PRO A 344 39.93 22.55 3.33
C PRO A 344 40.44 22.32 4.75
N ALA A 345 41.72 21.98 4.85
CA ALA A 345 42.40 21.82 6.13
C ALA A 345 42.19 23.09 6.97
N PRO A 346 41.90 22.98 8.27
CA PRO A 346 41.75 24.14 9.12
C PRO A 346 43.06 24.94 9.09
N ALA A 347 42.97 26.22 8.70
CA ALA A 347 44.08 27.13 8.75
C ALA A 347 44.59 27.25 10.20
N PRO A 348 45.91 27.27 10.45
CA PRO A 348 46.45 27.40 11.78
C PRO A 348 46.13 28.79 12.35
N SER A 349 45.51 28.81 13.53
CA SER A 349 45.27 30.02 14.32
C SER A 349 46.60 30.73 14.63
N PRO A 350 46.68 32.07 14.57
CA PRO A 350 47.89 32.79 14.97
C PRO A 350 48.12 32.66 16.48
N SER A 351 49.34 32.26 16.84
CA SER A 351 49.84 32.24 18.22
C SER A 351 49.86 33.65 18.81
N GLU A 352 49.22 33.85 19.96
CA GLU A 352 49.44 35.01 20.82
C GLU A 352 50.90 35.01 21.32
N ALA A 353 51.59 36.12 21.11
CA ALA A 353 52.87 36.45 21.71
C ALA A 353 52.74 37.78 22.47
N THR A 354 53.44 37.83 23.60
CA THR A 354 53.30 38.71 24.76
C THR A 354 53.85 40.14 24.58
N GLY A 355 53.02 41.16 24.91
CA GLY A 355 53.33 42.49 25.52
C GLY A 355 54.07 43.58 24.70
N PRO A 356 54.11 44.87 25.14
CA PRO A 356 53.54 45.51 26.36
C PRO A 356 52.73 46.84 26.15
N GLU A 357 52.09 47.29 27.24
CA GLU A 357 51.38 48.57 27.57
C GLU A 357 52.12 49.90 27.20
N PRO A 358 51.53 51.14 27.30
CA PRO A 358 50.49 51.62 28.25
C PRO A 358 49.47 52.69 27.77
N SER A 359 48.44 52.97 28.60
CA SER A 359 47.97 54.32 29.07
C SER A 359 46.44 54.43 29.24
N ALA A 360 46.00 54.77 30.46
CA ALA A 360 44.64 55.22 30.81
C ALA A 360 44.49 56.76 30.65
N PRO A 361 43.28 57.36 30.67
CA PRO A 361 42.66 57.72 31.97
C PRO A 361 41.09 57.79 32.06
N ALA A 362 40.62 57.82 33.34
CA ALA A 362 39.50 58.58 33.95
C ALA A 362 38.02 58.31 33.52
N THR A 363 37.20 57.60 34.33
CA THR A 363 36.29 58.02 35.45
C THR A 363 34.93 58.61 35.05
N ASP A 364 33.83 57.97 35.49
CA ASP A 364 32.83 58.58 36.38
C ASP A 364 31.74 57.57 36.79
N GLY A 365 31.34 57.63 38.07
CA GLY A 365 30.28 56.82 38.65
C GLY A 365 29.31 57.67 39.47
N ALA A 366 28.09 57.19 39.69
CA ALA A 366 27.25 57.67 40.78
C ALA A 366 26.25 56.58 41.23
N SER A 367 26.52 56.09 42.44
CA SER A 367 25.63 55.32 43.32
C SER A 367 24.88 56.30 44.22
N THR A 368 23.64 55.99 44.61
CA THR A 368 22.90 56.74 45.63
C THR A 368 23.26 56.28 47.05
N ALA A 369 22.96 57.10 48.06
CA ALA A 369 23.30 56.96 49.48
C ALA A 369 22.67 55.72 50.18
N GLY A 370 23.10 54.53 49.75
CA GLY A 370 22.62 53.18 50.11
C GLY A 370 22.46 52.21 48.93
N GLY A 371 22.88 52.60 47.71
CA GLY A 371 22.49 52.06 46.40
C GLY A 371 23.19 50.78 45.95
N LEU A 372 22.73 49.63 46.48
CA LEU A 372 22.91 48.33 45.83
C LEU A 372 21.93 48.18 44.64
N PRO A 373 22.39 47.79 43.44
CA PRO A 373 21.49 47.36 42.37
C PRO A 373 21.01 45.91 42.52
N LYS A 374 19.71 45.74 42.28
CA LYS A 374 18.88 44.55 42.52
C LYS A 374 19.23 43.32 41.68
N ARG A 375 19.09 42.18 42.34
CA ARG A 375 19.12 40.81 41.80
C ARG A 375 17.77 40.43 41.18
N SER A 376 17.77 39.90 39.96
CA SER A 376 16.60 39.22 39.35
C SER A 376 16.94 37.75 39.11
N ARG A 377 16.21 36.85 39.78
CA ARG A 377 16.25 35.39 39.63
C ARG A 377 15.00 34.96 38.86
N VAL A 378 15.16 34.14 37.81
CA VAL A 378 14.07 33.31 37.28
C VAL A 378 14.35 31.86 37.65
N ALA A 379 13.37 31.25 38.31
CA ALA A 379 13.45 30.00 39.02
C ALA A 379 13.31 28.77 38.11
N SER A 380 14.12 27.74 38.40
CA SER A 380 13.88 26.37 37.95
C SER A 380 12.73 25.76 38.78
N ARG A 381 11.89 24.97 38.12
CA ARG A 381 10.73 24.31 38.74
C ARG A 381 10.97 22.80 38.76
N ARG A 382 10.95 22.20 39.95
CA ARG A 382 11.11 20.75 40.18
C ARG A 382 9.96 20.22 41.05
N ARG A 383 9.27 19.17 40.52
CA ARG A 383 8.65 17.98 41.18
C ARG A 383 7.45 18.17 42.16
N PRO A 384 6.59 17.12 42.36
CA PRO A 384 6.85 15.82 43.04
C PRO A 384 6.36 14.60 42.22
N GLY A 385 6.59 13.31 42.52
CA GLY A 385 7.14 12.56 43.65
C GLY A 385 6.51 11.15 43.60
N GLY A 386 7.28 10.08 43.81
CA GLY A 386 6.78 8.70 43.81
C GLY A 386 7.92 7.68 43.93
N THR A 387 8.12 7.17 45.14
CA THR A 387 9.13 6.17 45.54
C THR A 387 8.43 4.86 45.91
N THR A 388 8.89 3.73 45.36
CA THR A 388 8.88 2.41 46.01
C THR A 388 10.14 1.64 45.62
N GLY A 389 10.80 1.02 46.61
CA GLY A 389 12.04 0.24 46.52
C GLY A 389 11.95 -0.98 45.59
N ARG A 390 13.03 -1.30 44.89
CA ARG A 390 14.08 -2.28 45.25
C ARG A 390 13.62 -3.71 45.00
N ASP A 391 14.06 -4.27 43.87
CA ASP A 391 14.83 -5.52 43.84
C ASP A 391 15.68 -5.60 42.56
N GLY A 392 16.91 -6.07 42.73
CA GLY A 392 17.91 -6.13 41.68
C GLY A 392 17.63 -7.24 40.68
N ALA A 393 17.55 -6.87 39.41
CA ALA A 393 17.85 -7.76 38.30
C ALA A 393 19.08 -7.17 37.61
N ALA A 394 20.21 -7.86 37.76
CA ALA A 394 21.42 -7.56 37.01
C ALA A 394 21.10 -7.66 35.51
N GLU A 395 21.27 -6.55 34.81
CA GLU A 395 21.30 -6.51 33.36
C GLU A 395 22.46 -7.43 32.89
N PRO A 396 22.21 -8.48 32.09
CA PRO A 396 23.31 -9.28 31.59
C PRO A 396 24.12 -8.41 30.63
N ALA A 397 25.36 -8.14 31.01
CA ALA A 397 26.34 -7.44 30.18
C ALA A 397 26.30 -8.04 28.76
N ALA A 398 26.06 -7.19 27.77
CA ALA A 398 26.11 -7.58 26.36
C ALA A 398 27.49 -8.22 26.08
N ARG A 399 27.51 -9.55 25.92
CA ARG A 399 28.71 -10.26 25.48
C ARG A 399 29.18 -9.63 24.17
N PRO A 400 30.50 -9.43 23.97
CA PRO A 400 31.00 -8.83 22.74
C PRO A 400 30.52 -9.66 21.54
N ALA A 401 29.94 -9.01 20.54
CA ALA A 401 29.29 -9.66 19.38
C ALA A 401 30.17 -10.70 18.65
N ARG A 402 31.49 -10.64 18.84
CA ARG A 402 32.45 -11.64 18.34
C ARG A 402 32.31 -13.01 19.02
N GLU A 403 32.06 -13.06 20.33
CA GLU A 403 31.92 -14.32 21.07
C GLU A 403 30.60 -15.03 20.72
N THR A 404 29.51 -14.27 20.57
CA THR A 404 28.21 -14.82 20.14
C THR A 404 28.27 -15.30 18.69
N ALA A 405 28.90 -14.53 17.78
CA ALA A 405 29.11 -14.94 16.39
C ALA A 405 30.00 -16.19 16.28
N ALA A 406 31.07 -16.28 17.07
CA ALA A 406 31.93 -17.46 17.12
C ALA A 406 31.18 -18.70 17.63
N GLY A 407 30.35 -18.55 18.66
CA GLY A 407 29.49 -19.61 19.20
C GLY A 407 28.45 -20.11 18.20
N LEU A 408 27.74 -19.20 17.52
CA LEU A 408 26.79 -19.53 16.46
C LEU A 408 27.46 -20.21 15.27
N GLY A 409 28.63 -19.73 14.84
CA GLY A 409 29.41 -20.33 13.76
C GLY A 409 29.91 -21.73 14.11
N ALA A 410 30.35 -21.95 15.35
CA ALA A 410 30.77 -23.27 15.83
C ALA A 410 29.58 -24.24 15.87
N TRP A 411 28.42 -23.81 16.38
CA TRP A 411 27.19 -24.60 16.40
C TRP A 411 26.71 -24.98 15.00
N GLN A 412 26.70 -24.03 14.05
CA GLN A 412 26.27 -24.29 12.67
C GLN A 412 27.23 -25.23 11.92
N ARG A 413 28.54 -25.16 12.19
CA ARG A 413 29.52 -26.13 11.67
C ARG A 413 29.30 -27.52 12.27
N GLY A 414 29.11 -27.61 13.59
CA GLY A 414 28.82 -28.87 14.28
C GLY A 414 27.56 -29.57 13.77
N THR A 415 26.47 -28.82 13.55
CA THR A 415 25.22 -29.39 13.00
C THR A 415 25.31 -29.78 11.53
N ARG A 416 26.24 -29.21 10.75
CA ARG A 416 26.54 -29.66 9.39
C ARG A 416 27.40 -30.91 9.38
N SER A 417 28.46 -30.95 10.19
CA SER A 417 29.30 -32.14 10.35
C SER A 417 28.50 -33.35 10.85
N GLY A 418 27.56 -33.14 11.80
CA GLY A 418 26.69 -34.21 12.30
C GLY A 418 25.65 -34.71 11.28
N ARG A 419 25.28 -33.91 10.27
CA ARG A 419 24.39 -34.32 9.18
C ARG A 419 25.12 -34.96 8.00
N ALA A 420 26.41 -34.68 7.83
CA ALA A 420 27.25 -35.29 6.81
C ALA A 420 27.83 -36.66 7.25
N ALA A 421 27.79 -36.96 8.55
CA ALA A 421 28.13 -38.27 9.08
C ALA A 421 26.96 -39.24 8.90
N THR A 422 26.89 -39.91 7.75
CA THR A 422 26.05 -41.11 7.54
C THR A 422 26.58 -42.23 8.46
N PRO A 423 25.73 -42.95 9.21
CA PRO A 423 26.19 -44.11 9.99
C PRO A 423 26.69 -45.21 9.05
N PRO A 424 27.70 -46.02 9.45
CA PRO A 424 28.15 -47.15 8.64
C PRO A 424 27.01 -48.17 8.49
N ASP A 425 26.75 -48.53 7.24
CA ASP A 425 25.77 -49.51 6.81
C ASP A 425 26.30 -50.92 7.14
N ASP A 426 25.85 -51.49 8.25
CA ASP A 426 26.21 -52.84 8.69
C ASP A 426 25.20 -53.84 8.10
N THR A 427 25.39 -54.20 6.83
CA THR A 427 24.74 -55.37 6.22
C THR A 427 25.73 -56.19 5.41
N ALA A 428 26.47 -57.08 6.08
CA ALA A 428 27.13 -58.21 5.45
C ALA A 428 26.13 -59.38 5.30
N PRO A 429 25.99 -60.02 4.12
CA PRO A 429 25.20 -61.23 3.99
C PRO A 429 26.01 -62.45 4.47
N ALA A 430 25.42 -63.25 5.36
CA ALA A 430 25.91 -64.56 5.73
C ALA A 430 25.65 -65.55 4.59
N THR A 431 26.71 -66.07 3.99
CA THR A 431 26.69 -67.26 3.15
C THR A 431 27.14 -68.44 3.99
N ASP A 432 26.21 -69.31 4.39
CA ASP A 432 26.53 -70.66 4.87
C ASP A 432 26.27 -71.66 3.74
N ASP A 433 27.34 -72.35 3.38
CA ASP A 433 27.41 -73.52 2.49
C ASP A 433 26.75 -74.73 3.18
N GLU A 434 25.69 -75.28 2.58
CA GLU A 434 25.29 -76.68 2.78
C GLU A 434 25.51 -77.48 1.47
N ASP A 435 26.68 -78.12 1.43
CA ASP A 435 26.92 -79.53 1.11
C ASP A 435 26.19 -80.17 -0.09
N GLN A 436 26.97 -80.53 -1.13
CA GLN A 436 26.75 -81.81 -1.80
C GLN A 436 27.98 -82.34 -2.54
N ARG A 437 28.50 -83.44 -1.99
CA ARG A 437 29.18 -84.50 -2.71
C ARG A 437 28.26 -85.13 -3.77
N ARG A 438 28.89 -85.49 -4.90
CA ARG A 438 28.48 -86.38 -6.01
C ARG A 438 27.88 -85.72 -7.24
#